data_AF-W2UEW2-F1
#
_entry.id   AF-W2UEW2-F1
#
_cell.length_a   1.000
_cell.length_b   1.000
_cell.length_c   1.000
_cell.angle_alpha   90.00
_cell.angle_beta   90.00
_cell.angle_gamma   90.00
#
_symmetry.space_group_name_H-M   'P 1'
#
loop_
_entity.id
_entity.type
_entity.pdbx_description
1 polymer ?
#
loop_
_entity_poly.entity_id
_entity_poly.type
_entity_poly.pdbx_seq_one_letter_code
_entity_poly.pdbx_strand_id
1 'polypeptide(L)'
;MEGFIDALVPIVGMVSVFGMPVFIVWIALHFNNKKKEQFHASLQKLIASGQELSPELLQSIPGYVEEDKKSNDIKFAAILIGVGVGVVFLGYFGLHAKVVWASGLLVTSLGLALLAYGIYAEKKNSDDAA
;
A
#
# COMPACT_ATOMS: atom_id res chain seq x y z
N MET A 1 -10.11 -23.80 -35.03
CA MET A 1 -9.15 -23.46 -33.96
C MET A 1 -9.23 -21.98 -33.60
N GLU A 2 -9.52 -21.09 -34.55
CA GLU A 2 -9.70 -19.64 -34.31
C GLU A 2 -10.82 -19.30 -33.31
N GLY A 3 -12.02 -19.87 -33.45
CA GLY A 3 -13.13 -19.56 -32.53
C GLY A 3 -12.91 -19.93 -31.05
N PHE A 4 -12.00 -20.88 -30.76
CA PHE A 4 -11.65 -21.22 -29.38
C PHE A 4 -10.67 -20.19 -28.78
N ILE A 5 -9.67 -19.78 -29.56
CA ILE A 5 -8.73 -18.73 -29.16
C ILE A 5 -9.47 -17.40 -28.97
N ASP A 6 -10.38 -17.05 -29.88
CA ASP A 6 -11.19 -15.83 -29.79
C ASP A 6 -12.07 -15.78 -28.53
N ALA A 7 -12.59 -16.92 -28.08
CA ALA A 7 -13.34 -17.00 -26.83
C ALA A 7 -12.42 -16.92 -25.59
N LEU A 8 -11.17 -17.39 -25.69
CA LEU A 8 -10.21 -17.42 -24.59
C LEU A 8 -9.58 -16.05 -24.33
N VAL A 9 -9.31 -15.27 -25.37
CA VAL A 9 -8.68 -13.93 -25.29
C VAL A 9 -9.36 -13.00 -24.27
N PRO A 10 -10.69 -12.77 -24.29
CA PRO A 10 -11.33 -11.87 -23.32
C PRO A 10 -11.28 -12.43 -21.89
N ILE A 11 -11.37 -13.75 -21.72
CA ILE A 11 -11.30 -14.41 -20.41
C ILE A 11 -9.92 -14.21 -19.79
N VAL A 12 -8.86 -14.48 -20.57
CA VAL A 12 -7.48 -14.27 -20.12
C VAL A 12 -7.22 -12.79 -19.85
N GLY A 13 -7.71 -11.88 -20.70
CA GLY A 13 -7.61 -10.44 -20.48
C GLY A 13 -8.25 -10.01 -19.15
N MET A 14 -9.45 -10.48 -18.85
CA MET A 14 -10.13 -10.17 -17.59
C MET A 14 -9.38 -10.76 -16.38
N VAL A 15 -9.01 -12.04 -16.43
CA VAL A 15 -8.30 -12.71 -15.34
C VAL A 15 -6.92 -12.10 -15.11
N SER A 16 -6.20 -11.70 -16.16
CA SER A 16 -4.88 -11.08 -16.00
C SER A 16 -4.96 -9.67 -15.42
N VAL A 17 -5.90 -8.84 -15.87
CA VAL A 17 -6.09 -7.47 -15.36
C VAL A 17 -6.50 -7.48 -13.89
N PHE A 18 -7.41 -8.36 -13.47
CA PHE A 18 -7.87 -8.42 -12.08
C PHE A 18 -7.05 -9.37 -11.20
N GLY A 19 -6.51 -10.45 -11.77
CA GLY A 19 -5.73 -11.46 -11.05
C GLY A 19 -4.33 -10.98 -10.69
N MET A 20 -3.69 -10.13 -11.50
CA MET A 20 -2.36 -9.59 -11.18
C MET A 20 -2.34 -8.78 -9.88
N PRO A 21 -3.25 -7.80 -9.65
CA PRO A 21 -3.34 -7.11 -8.36
C PRO A 21 -3.52 -8.05 -7.17
N VAL A 22 -4.41 -9.05 -7.29
CA VAL A 22 -4.64 -10.05 -6.23
C VAL A 22 -3.39 -10.86 -5.96
N PHE A 23 -2.69 -11.30 -7.01
CA PHE A 23 -1.47 -12.08 -6.90
C PHE A 23 -0.32 -11.29 -6.26
N ILE A 24 -0.14 -10.02 -6.63
CA ILE A 24 0.87 -9.13 -6.02
C ILE A 24 0.59 -8.96 -4.52
N VAL A 25 -0.66 -8.68 -4.14
CA VAL A 25 -1.03 -8.55 -2.74
C VAL A 25 -0.82 -9.87 -1.99
N TRP A 26 -1.19 -11.01 -2.58
CA TRP A 26 -0.97 -12.32 -1.97
C TRP A 26 0.51 -12.61 -1.72
N ILE A 27 1.38 -12.34 -2.70
CA ILE A 27 2.83 -12.46 -2.54
C ILE A 27 3.33 -11.57 -1.40
N ALA A 28 2.94 -10.28 -1.41
CA ALA A 28 3.37 -9.34 -0.38
C ALA A 28 2.95 -9.79 1.03
N LEU A 29 1.70 -10.25 1.18
CA LEU A 29 1.18 -10.78 2.45
C LEU A 29 1.90 -12.05 2.88
N HIS A 30 2.16 -12.98 1.97
CA HIS A 30 2.87 -14.23 2.26
C HIS A 30 4.28 -13.96 2.81
N PHE A 31 5.04 -13.08 2.15
CA PHE A 31 6.36 -12.70 2.64
C PHE A 31 6.30 -11.90 3.94
N ASN A 32 5.29 -11.04 4.13
CA ASN A 32 5.14 -10.30 5.38
C ASN A 32 4.81 -11.22 6.57
N ASN A 33 3.97 -12.24 6.36
CA ASN A 33 3.66 -13.24 7.38
C ASN A 33 4.90 -14.05 7.77
N LYS A 34 5.69 -14.48 6.78
CA LYS A 34 6.96 -15.20 7.04
C LYS A 34 7.95 -14.38 7.86
N LYS A 35 8.06 -13.07 7.59
CA LYS A 35 8.93 -12.16 8.36
C LYS A 35 8.51 -12.09 9.84
N LYS A 36 7.20 -11.99 10.10
CA LYS A 36 6.67 -11.95 11.47
C LYS A 36 6.91 -13.26 12.23
N GLU A 37 6.71 -14.40 11.58
CA GLU A 37 6.99 -15.71 12.17
C GLU A 37 8.47 -15.85 12.56
N GLN A 38 9.39 -15.41 11.68
CA GLN A 38 10.84 -15.43 11.95
C GLN A 38 11.24 -14.47 13.08
N PHE A 39 10.60 -13.31 13.16
CA PHE A 39 10.78 -12.35 14.25
C PHE A 39 10.34 -12.96 15.59
N HIS A 40 9.14 -13.55 15.66
CA HIS A 40 8.64 -14.21 16.87
C HIS A 40 9.50 -15.41 17.29
N ALA A 41 9.97 -16.21 16.33
CA ALA A 41 10.88 -17.32 16.61
C ALA A 41 12.23 -16.85 17.17
N SER A 42 12.75 -15.72 16.67
CA SER A 42 13.99 -15.12 17.16
C SER A 42 13.80 -14.55 18.57
N LEU A 43 12.70 -13.85 18.82
CA LEU A 43 12.33 -13.37 20.16
C LEU A 43 12.20 -14.51 21.18
N GLN A 44 11.54 -15.62 20.81
CA GLN A 44 11.42 -16.78 21.70
C GLN A 44 12.78 -17.38 22.06
N LYS A 45 13.73 -17.44 21.10
CA LYS A 45 15.11 -17.88 21.37
C LYS A 45 15.84 -16.92 22.31
N LEU A 46 15.70 -15.61 22.13
CA LEU A 46 16.30 -14.61 23.01
C LEU A 46 15.74 -14.70 24.45
N ILE A 47 14.42 -14.84 24.59
CA ILE A 47 13.77 -15.05 25.91
C ILE A 47 14.28 -16.34 26.56
N ALA A 48 14.34 -17.44 25.80
CA ALA A 48 14.83 -18.72 26.32
C ALA A 48 16.31 -18.69 26.73
N SER A 49 17.12 -17.82 26.11
CA SER A 49 18.51 -17.61 26.51
C SER A 49 18.69 -16.78 27.79
N GLY A 50 17.60 -16.30 28.40
CA GLY A 50 17.64 -15.58 29.68
C GLY A 50 18.23 -14.17 29.59
N GLN A 51 18.32 -13.61 28.39
CA GLN A 51 18.86 -12.27 28.15
C GLN A 51 17.79 -11.22 28.49
N GLU A 52 18.16 -10.19 29.24
CA GLU A 52 17.26 -9.07 29.54
C GLU A 52 16.91 -8.35 28.23
N LEU A 53 15.62 -8.29 27.88
CA LEU A 53 15.14 -7.63 26.66
C LEU A 53 15.23 -6.11 26.81
N SER A 54 16.44 -5.56 26.63
CA SER A 54 16.63 -4.12 26.48
C SER A 54 16.01 -3.63 25.16
N PRO A 55 15.39 -2.44 25.12
CA PRO A 55 14.80 -1.86 23.91
C PRO A 55 15.76 -1.83 22.69
N GLU A 56 17.05 -1.66 22.93
CA GLU A 56 18.09 -1.65 21.88
C GLU A 56 18.25 -3.02 21.21
N LEU A 57 18.11 -4.12 21.98
CA LEU A 57 18.18 -5.48 21.42
C LEU A 57 16.95 -5.79 20.57
N LEU A 58 15.76 -5.30 20.95
CA LEU A 58 14.54 -5.47 20.17
C LEU A 58 14.62 -4.76 18.81
N GLN A 59 15.20 -3.56 18.77
CA GLN A 59 15.43 -2.81 17.54
C GLN A 59 16.48 -3.47 16.64
N SER A 60 17.43 -4.22 17.21
CA SER A 60 18.45 -4.95 16.46
C SER A 60 17.94 -6.23 15.77
N ILE A 61 16.74 -6.71 16.11
CA ILE A 61 16.19 -7.94 15.52
C ILE A 61 15.70 -7.66 14.10
N PRO A 62 16.20 -8.40 13.09
CA PRO A 62 15.73 -8.25 11.71
C PRO A 62 14.23 -8.60 11.61
N GLY A 63 13.44 -7.64 11.13
CA GLY A 63 11.98 -7.75 11.09
C GLY A 63 11.26 -6.90 12.14
N TYR A 64 11.99 -6.20 13.03
CA TYR A 64 11.43 -5.10 13.80
C TYR A 64 10.94 -4.01 12.85
N VAL A 65 9.64 -3.75 12.88
CA VAL A 65 9.02 -2.64 12.17
C VAL A 65 8.75 -1.59 13.23
N GLU A 66 9.56 -0.54 13.25
CA GLU A 66 9.26 0.65 14.03
C GLU A 66 7.89 1.16 13.55
N GLU A 67 6.98 1.47 14.48
CA GLU A 67 5.66 2.00 14.13
C GLU A 67 5.80 3.43 13.59
N ASP A 68 6.36 3.57 12.40
CA ASP A 68 6.35 4.77 11.56
C ASP A 68 4.92 4.95 10.98
N LYS A 69 3.92 4.89 11.86
CA LYS A 69 2.50 4.79 11.52
C LYS A 69 1.92 6.10 11.00
N LYS A 70 2.61 7.23 11.21
CA LYS A 70 2.02 8.55 10.99
C LYS A 70 2.56 9.29 9.75
N SER A 71 3.86 9.14 9.46
CA SER A 71 4.47 9.85 8.32
C SER A 71 4.06 9.28 6.97
N ASN A 72 3.51 8.07 6.94
CA ASN A 72 3.18 7.39 5.68
C ASN A 72 1.83 7.82 5.10
N ASP A 73 0.89 8.31 5.92
CA ASP A 73 -0.46 8.66 5.47
C ASP A 73 -0.46 9.91 4.58
N ILE A 74 0.31 10.94 4.95
CA ILE A 74 0.47 12.16 4.13
C ILE A 74 1.21 11.85 2.83
N LYS A 75 2.27 11.01 2.89
CA LYS A 75 3.02 10.56 1.71
C LYS A 75 2.12 9.77 0.76
N PHE A 76 1.34 8.83 1.30
CA PHE A 76 0.38 8.04 0.54
C PHE A 76 -0.68 8.92 -0.12
N ALA A 77 -1.22 9.90 0.60
CA ALA A 77 -2.18 10.85 0.06
C ALA A 77 -1.60 11.69 -1.09
N ALA A 78 -0.36 12.18 -0.95
CA ALA A 78 0.33 12.93 -1.99
C ALA A 78 0.58 12.07 -3.25
N ILE A 79 1.00 10.82 -3.08
CA ILE A 79 1.16 9.86 -4.18
C ILE A 79 -0.18 9.62 -4.88
N LEU A 80 -1.27 9.44 -4.11
CA LEU A 80 -2.60 9.19 -4.66
C LEU A 80 -3.12 10.37 -5.50
N ILE A 81 -2.87 11.61 -5.06
CA ILE A 81 -3.14 12.82 -5.85
C ILE A 81 -2.35 12.80 -7.15
N GLY A 82 -1.03 12.52 -7.09
CA GLY A 82 -0.18 12.45 -8.27
C GLY A 82 -0.66 11.41 -9.29
N VAL A 83 -1.05 10.23 -8.83
CA VAL A 83 -1.63 9.18 -9.67
C VAL A 83 -2.95 9.63 -10.27
N GLY A 84 -3.85 10.20 -9.46
CA GLY A 84 -5.14 10.71 -9.95
C GLY A 84 -4.98 11.76 -11.04
N VAL A 85 -4.10 12.75 -10.83
CA VAL A 85 -3.78 13.79 -11.81
C VAL A 85 -3.18 13.19 -13.09
N GLY A 86 -2.29 12.21 -12.98
CA GLY A 86 -1.75 11.48 -14.13
C GLY A 86 -2.86 10.80 -14.95
N VAL A 87 -3.82 10.15 -14.29
CA VAL A 87 -4.98 9.52 -14.96
C VAL A 87 -5.89 10.56 -15.62
N VAL A 88 -6.10 11.72 -15.00
CA VAL A 88 -6.84 12.84 -15.62
C VAL A 88 -6.16 13.26 -16.92
N PHE A 89 -4.85 13.51 -16.88
CA PHE A 89 -4.11 13.91 -18.08
C PHE A 89 -4.10 12.84 -19.16
N LEU A 90 -3.94 11.58 -18.78
CA LEU A 90 -3.99 10.46 -19.71
C LEU A 90 -5.38 10.33 -20.35
N GLY A 91 -6.46 10.52 -19.59
CA GLY A 91 -7.82 10.48 -20.10
C GLY A 91 -8.19 11.69 -20.98
N TYR A 92 -7.67 12.88 -20.67
CA TYR A 92 -7.99 14.12 -21.37
C TYR A 92 -7.14 14.33 -22.63
N PHE A 93 -5.82 14.17 -22.53
CA PHE A 93 -4.87 14.40 -23.63
C PHE A 93 -4.49 13.14 -24.41
N GLY A 94 -4.53 11.96 -23.77
CA GLY A 94 -4.10 10.70 -24.40
C GLY A 94 -5.26 9.95 -25.06
N LEU A 95 -6.14 9.38 -24.24
CA LEU A 95 -7.19 8.46 -24.69
C LEU A 95 -8.48 9.16 -25.16
N HIS A 96 -8.63 10.47 -24.89
CA HIS A 96 -9.87 11.24 -25.12
C HIS A 96 -11.15 10.55 -24.57
N ALA A 97 -10.99 9.72 -23.55
CA ALA A 97 -12.05 8.89 -23.00
C ALA A 97 -12.64 9.53 -21.76
N LYS A 98 -13.94 9.89 -21.82
CA LYS A 98 -14.62 10.59 -20.73
C LYS A 98 -14.54 9.86 -19.38
N VAL A 99 -14.72 8.55 -19.43
CA VAL A 99 -14.68 7.68 -18.24
C VAL A 99 -13.30 7.70 -17.58
N VAL A 100 -12.23 7.77 -18.37
CA VAL A 100 -10.86 7.70 -17.86
C VAL A 100 -10.50 8.97 -17.09
N TRP A 101 -10.71 10.16 -17.66
CA TRP A 101 -10.39 11.39 -16.93
C TRP A 101 -11.34 11.64 -15.75
N ALA A 102 -12.61 11.21 -15.83
CA ALA A 102 -13.52 11.23 -14.70
C ALA A 102 -13.05 10.32 -13.56
N SER A 103 -12.55 9.12 -13.86
CA SER A 103 -11.98 8.22 -12.84
C SER A 103 -10.74 8.81 -12.17
N GLY A 104 -9.88 9.51 -12.93
CA GLY A 104 -8.72 10.22 -12.38
C GLY A 104 -9.10 11.35 -11.41
N LEU A 105 -10.19 12.07 -11.68
CA LEU A 105 -10.71 13.09 -10.78
C LEU A 105 -11.21 12.51 -9.46
N LEU A 106 -11.88 11.35 -9.50
CA LEU A 106 -12.30 10.64 -8.28
C LEU A 106 -11.09 10.23 -7.43
N VAL A 107 -10.05 9.66 -8.05
CA VAL A 107 -8.81 9.27 -7.35
C VAL A 107 -8.11 10.49 -6.76
N THR A 108 -8.04 11.60 -7.51
CA THR A 108 -7.47 12.87 -7.02
C THR A 108 -8.24 13.41 -5.81
N SER A 109 -9.57 13.37 -5.87
CA SER A 109 -10.43 13.83 -4.77
C SER A 109 -10.24 12.99 -3.51
N LEU A 110 -10.10 11.67 -3.64
CA LEU A 110 -9.79 10.78 -2.52
C LEU A 110 -8.42 11.11 -1.91
N GLY A 111 -7.41 11.36 -2.75
CA GLY A 111 -6.09 11.79 -2.31
C GLY A 111 -6.12 13.11 -1.54
N LEU A 112 -6.88 14.10 -2.02
CA LEU A 112 -7.06 15.37 -1.32
C LEU A 112 -7.75 15.22 0.04
N ALA A 113 -8.78 14.37 0.12
CA ALA A 113 -9.46 14.10 1.38
C ALA A 113 -8.54 13.45 2.42
N LEU A 114 -7.74 12.45 1.99
CA LEU A 114 -6.75 11.81 2.85
C LEU A 114 -5.63 12.77 3.27
N LEU A 115 -5.21 13.67 2.38
CA LEU A 115 -4.18 14.66 2.68
C LEU A 115 -4.68 15.67 3.73
N ALA A 116 -5.90 16.18 3.54
CA ALA A 116 -6.52 17.10 4.50
C ALA A 116 -6.69 16.45 5.88
N TYR A 117 -7.16 15.19 5.90
CA TYR A 117 -7.28 14.43 7.14
C TYR A 117 -5.92 14.18 7.80
N GLY A 118 -4.91 13.78 7.03
CA GLY A 118 -3.55 13.55 7.52
C GLY A 118 -2.95 14.80 8.18
N ILE A 119 -3.09 15.96 7.54
CA ILE A 119 -2.61 17.24 8.10
C ILE A 119 -3.39 17.62 9.38
N TYR A 120 -4.72 17.42 9.38
CA TYR A 120 -5.54 17.69 10.56
C TYR A 120 -5.16 16.79 11.75
N ALA A 121 -4.97 15.49 11.51
CA ALA A 121 -4.55 14.52 12.51
C ALA A 121 -3.12 14.80 13.02
N GLU A 122 -2.22 15.27 12.15
CA GLU A 122 -0.88 15.72 12.55
C GLU A 122 -0.98 16.85 13.57
N LYS A 123 -1.74 17.91 13.23
CA LYS A 123 -1.89 19.10 14.04
C LYS A 123 -2.52 18.83 15.41
N LYS A 124 -3.60 18.05 15.44
CA LYS A 124 -4.29 17.70 16.70
C LYS A 124 -3.35 17.01 17.70
N ASN A 125 -2.54 16.06 17.25
CA ASN A 125 -1.61 15.36 18.11
C ASN A 125 -0.47 16.26 18.64
N SER A 126 -0.09 17.31 17.89
CA SER A 126 0.90 18.29 18.37
C SER A 126 0.31 19.20 19.44
N ASP A 127 -0.97 19.55 19.33
CA ASP A 127 -1.69 20.35 20.33
C ASP A 127 -1.97 19.55 21.62
N ASP A 128 -2.23 18.24 21.52
CA ASP A 128 -2.42 17.34 22.67
C ASP A 128 -1.10 17.00 23.42
N ALA A 129 0.05 17.28 22.81
CA ALA A 129 1.38 17.00 23.37
C ALA A 129 2.09 18.25 23.97
N ALA A 130 1.47 19.43 23.89
CA ALA A 130 1.96 20.71 24.41
C ALA A 130 1.26 21.11 25.72
#